data_AF-A0A954N7E4-F1
#
_entry.id   AF-A0A954N7E4-F1
#
_cell.length_a   1.000
_cell.length_b   1.000
_cell.length_c   1.000
_cell.angle_alpha   90.00
_cell.angle_beta   90.00
_cell.angle_gamma   90.00
#
_symmetry.space_group_name_H-M   'P 1'
#
loop_
_entity.id
_entity.type
_entity.pdbx_description
1 polymer ?
#
loop_
_entity_poly.entity_id
_entity_poly.type
_entity_poly.pdbx_seq_one_letter_code
_entity_poly.pdbx_strand_id
1 'polypeptide(L)'
;TTGYRWFIPQSASLANYLLAGINSGLAGLFGPGGHHLVWGGSWAISRRVFDGVALGQKWKQTLSDDLVASRALRAAGKPVGFEPGCLVGSPLDQRFAQVFEFIRRQYTIARFYVPRWWLLAVVASTFTNVALWGSLVLAAALASSAAPRWWMPLAGGATLYALGAIKTALRHQIAQTCLPQHGDALRQLAGFDIAAWPLAALVNWAGLVASAVGDTITWRGIRYRMGRGGVVRSVERLAPASLAFTGKTAAPEEESPPSRRAAS
;
A
#
# COMPACT_ATOMS: atom_id res chain seq x y z
N THR A 1 -14.89 -14.13 -3.53
CA THR A 1 -14.68 -13.20 -2.41
C THR A 1 -13.22 -12.79 -2.38
N THR A 2 -12.88 -11.71 -1.68
CA THR A 2 -11.50 -11.26 -1.45
C THR A 2 -11.33 -10.91 0.02
N GLY A 3 -10.20 -11.29 0.60
CA GLY A 3 -9.67 -10.68 1.81
C GLY A 3 -8.77 -9.49 1.45
N TYR A 4 -7.89 -9.12 2.38
CA TYR A 4 -6.92 -8.04 2.19
C TYR A 4 -5.73 -8.23 3.13
N ARG A 5 -4.56 -7.66 2.80
CA ARG A 5 -3.44 -7.61 3.76
C ARG A 5 -3.61 -6.44 4.72
N TRP A 6 -3.15 -6.65 5.95
CA TRP A 6 -2.89 -5.60 6.89
C TRP A 6 -1.41 -5.61 7.27
N PHE A 7 -0.68 -4.53 7.02
CA PHE A 7 0.73 -4.47 7.41
C PHE A 7 0.90 -4.35 8.93
N ILE A 8 1.78 -5.19 9.48
CA ILE A 8 2.16 -5.22 10.89
C ILE A 8 3.61 -4.76 11.01
N PRO A 9 3.86 -3.49 11.41
CA PRO A 9 5.22 -2.96 11.58
C PRO A 9 6.03 -3.84 12.54
N GLN A 10 7.23 -4.26 12.11
CA GLN A 10 8.18 -4.99 12.97
C GLN A 10 9.07 -4.04 13.78
N SER A 11 9.19 -2.80 13.32
CA SER A 11 9.93 -1.72 14.01
C SER A 11 9.13 -0.42 13.94
N ALA A 12 9.28 0.43 14.96
CA ALA A 12 8.65 1.75 15.08
C ALA A 12 9.34 2.81 14.19
N SER A 13 9.61 2.47 12.93
CA SER A 13 10.23 3.37 11.96
C SER A 13 9.17 4.19 11.22
N LEU A 14 9.52 5.43 10.88
CA LEU A 14 8.66 6.32 10.09
C LEU A 14 8.24 5.65 8.77
N ALA A 15 9.15 4.95 8.11
CA ALA A 15 8.87 4.25 6.86
C ALA A 15 7.79 3.17 7.02
N ASN A 16 7.93 2.31 8.04
CA ASN A 16 6.96 1.25 8.31
C ASN A 16 5.60 1.82 8.70
N TYR A 17 5.57 2.85 9.55
CA TYR A 17 4.33 3.47 9.98
C TYR A 17 3.59 4.16 8.83
N LEU A 18 4.30 4.88 7.96
CA LEU A 18 3.70 5.48 6.77
C LEU A 18 3.09 4.43 5.85
N LEU A 19 3.82 3.35 5.51
CA LEU A 19 3.30 2.33 4.61
C LEU A 19 2.14 1.55 5.25
N ALA A 20 2.21 1.23 6.53
CA ALA A 20 1.12 0.59 7.25
C ALA A 20 -0.13 1.48 7.30
N GLY A 21 0.03 2.77 7.59
CA GLY A 21 -1.06 3.75 7.58
C GLY A 21 -1.68 3.95 6.19
N ILE A 22 -0.87 3.95 5.12
CA ILE A 22 -1.39 4.02 3.75
C ILE A 22 -2.19 2.76 3.41
N ASN A 23 -1.67 1.58 3.74
CA ASN A 23 -2.32 0.31 3.46
C ASN A 23 -3.63 0.14 4.25
N SER A 24 -3.66 0.53 5.53
CA SER A 24 -4.87 0.52 6.36
C SER A 24 -5.92 1.52 5.85
N GLY A 25 -5.48 2.65 5.28
CA GLY A 25 -6.37 3.63 4.65
C GLY A 25 -7.11 3.03 3.44
N LEU A 26 -6.41 2.24 2.62
CA LEU A 26 -7.01 1.48 1.52
C LEU A 26 -7.90 0.34 2.00
N ALA A 27 -7.61 -0.27 3.15
CA ALA A 27 -8.49 -1.29 3.76
C ALA A 27 -9.88 -0.73 4.06
N GLY A 28 -10.00 0.56 4.39
CA GLY A 28 -11.27 1.24 4.61
C GLY A 28 -12.16 1.39 3.37
N LEU A 29 -11.69 0.96 2.18
CA LEU A 29 -12.51 0.84 0.97
C LEU A 29 -13.26 -0.50 0.89
N PHE A 30 -12.96 -1.44 1.79
CA PHE A 30 -13.63 -2.71 1.88
C PHE A 30 -14.74 -2.66 2.95
N GLY A 31 -15.87 -3.27 2.63
CA GLY A 31 -17.02 -3.30 3.53
C GLY A 31 -18.17 -4.11 2.95
N PRO A 32 -19.41 -3.86 3.39
CA PRO A 32 -20.58 -4.50 2.81
C PRO A 32 -20.72 -4.19 1.31
N GLY A 33 -21.05 -5.20 0.51
CA GLY A 33 -21.32 -5.05 -0.93
C GLY A 33 -20.37 -5.86 -1.82
N GLY A 34 -20.45 -5.59 -3.13
CA GLY A 34 -19.81 -6.41 -4.17
C GLY A 34 -18.96 -5.64 -5.18
N HIS A 35 -18.57 -4.40 -4.89
CA HIS A 35 -17.91 -3.50 -5.85
C HIS A 35 -16.37 -3.47 -5.72
N HIS A 36 -15.81 -4.30 -4.84
CA HIS A 36 -14.40 -4.30 -4.47
C HIS A 36 -13.49 -4.76 -5.61
N LEU A 37 -12.21 -4.42 -5.49
CA LEU A 37 -11.14 -5.04 -6.27
C LEU A 37 -10.64 -6.28 -5.54
N VAL A 38 -10.29 -7.31 -6.30
CA VAL A 38 -9.59 -8.49 -5.79
C VAL A 38 -8.21 -8.06 -5.34
N TRP A 39 -7.80 -8.55 -4.17
CA TRP A 39 -6.43 -8.44 -3.68
C TRP A 39 -5.73 -9.80 -3.80
N GLY A 40 -4.59 -9.84 -4.49
CA GLY A 40 -3.95 -11.08 -4.93
C GLY A 40 -3.42 -12.02 -3.85
N GLY A 41 -3.38 -11.62 -2.57
CA GLY A 41 -2.86 -12.48 -1.51
C GLY A 41 -3.91 -13.32 -0.77
N SER A 42 -5.21 -13.03 -0.92
CA SER A 42 -6.28 -13.77 -0.25
C SER A 42 -7.59 -13.55 -0.99
N TRP A 43 -7.97 -14.47 -1.87
CA TRP A 43 -9.24 -14.41 -2.59
C TRP A 43 -9.62 -15.79 -3.13
N ALA A 44 -10.91 -15.95 -3.44
CA ALA A 44 -11.45 -17.21 -3.98
C ALA A 44 -12.52 -16.95 -5.04
N ILE A 45 -12.56 -17.84 -6.02
CA ILE A 45 -13.50 -17.82 -7.15
C ILE A 45 -13.96 -19.24 -7.46
N SER A 46 -15.26 -19.42 -7.74
CA SER A 46 -15.76 -20.73 -8.19
C SER A 46 -15.23 -21.07 -9.58
N ARG A 47 -15.02 -22.37 -9.85
CA ARG A 47 -14.59 -22.84 -11.17
C ARG A 47 -15.51 -22.38 -12.29
N ARG A 48 -16.83 -22.44 -12.06
CA ARG A 48 -17.84 -21.97 -13.01
C ARG A 48 -17.64 -20.51 -13.42
N VAL A 49 -17.37 -19.61 -12.46
CA VAL A 49 -17.15 -18.19 -12.76
C VAL A 49 -15.79 -17.98 -13.42
N PHE A 50 -14.75 -18.69 -12.96
CA PHE A 50 -13.42 -18.64 -13.55
C PHE A 50 -13.44 -18.97 -15.05
N ASP A 51 -14.07 -20.10 -15.41
CA ASP A 51 -14.21 -20.53 -16.81
C ASP A 51 -15.15 -19.58 -17.57
N GLY A 52 -16.27 -19.18 -16.96
CA GLY A 52 -17.28 -18.32 -17.58
C GLY A 52 -16.79 -16.91 -17.95
N VAL A 53 -15.74 -16.40 -17.28
CA VAL A 53 -15.09 -15.13 -17.66
C VAL A 53 -13.78 -15.35 -18.44
N ALA A 54 -13.46 -16.60 -18.80
CA ALA A 54 -12.23 -17.01 -19.46
C ALA A 54 -10.97 -16.47 -18.78
N LEU A 55 -10.91 -16.53 -17.44
CA LEU A 55 -9.88 -15.82 -16.67
C LEU A 55 -8.46 -16.29 -17.01
N GLY A 56 -8.27 -17.60 -17.20
CA GLY A 56 -6.98 -18.17 -17.59
C GLY A 56 -6.44 -17.62 -18.91
N GLN A 57 -7.29 -17.28 -19.88
CA GLN A 57 -6.86 -16.63 -21.12
C GLN A 57 -6.51 -15.16 -20.88
N LYS A 58 -7.27 -14.46 -20.04
CA LYS A 58 -7.04 -13.03 -19.74
C LYS A 58 -5.77 -12.78 -18.93
N TRP A 59 -5.27 -13.78 -18.19
CA TRP A 59 -3.99 -13.68 -17.48
C TRP A 59 -2.77 -13.78 -18.40
N LYS A 60 -2.92 -14.34 -19.60
CA LYS A 60 -1.81 -14.41 -20.56
C LYS A 60 -1.27 -13.01 -20.85
N GLN A 61 0.06 -12.88 -20.80
CA GLN A 61 0.77 -11.62 -21.04
C GLN A 61 0.33 -10.47 -20.11
N THR A 62 -0.01 -10.78 -18.86
CA THR A 62 -0.29 -9.76 -17.82
C THR A 62 0.62 -9.94 -16.62
N LEU A 63 0.85 -8.86 -15.89
CA LEU A 63 1.66 -8.80 -14.67
C LEU A 63 0.83 -9.05 -13.40
N SER A 64 -0.40 -8.52 -13.35
CA SER A 64 -1.27 -8.59 -12.17
C SER A 64 -2.44 -9.51 -12.46
N ASP A 65 -2.50 -10.61 -11.71
CA ASP A 65 -3.56 -11.60 -11.78
C ASP A 65 -4.86 -11.07 -11.15
N ASP A 66 -4.75 -10.41 -10.01
CA ASP A 66 -5.85 -9.90 -9.20
C ASP A 66 -6.64 -8.75 -9.86
N LEU A 67 -5.96 -7.74 -10.41
CA LEU A 67 -6.66 -6.63 -11.10
C LEU A 67 -7.19 -7.04 -12.46
N VAL A 68 -6.58 -8.03 -13.12
CA VAL A 68 -7.17 -8.66 -14.31
C VAL A 68 -8.45 -9.41 -13.95
N ALA A 69 -8.44 -10.18 -12.85
CA ALA A 69 -9.64 -10.84 -12.33
C ALA A 69 -10.73 -9.82 -11.97
N SER A 70 -10.37 -8.74 -11.28
CA SER A 70 -11.28 -7.65 -10.92
C SER A 70 -11.97 -7.05 -12.15
N ARG A 71 -11.20 -6.77 -13.21
CA ARG A 71 -11.73 -6.23 -14.47
C ARG A 71 -12.63 -7.24 -15.17
N ALA A 72 -12.25 -8.51 -15.23
CA ALA A 72 -13.03 -9.57 -15.86
C ALA A 72 -14.38 -9.80 -15.14
N LEU A 73 -14.35 -9.88 -13.81
CA LEU A 73 -15.55 -10.04 -12.98
C LEU A 73 -16.49 -8.84 -13.14
N ARG A 74 -15.96 -7.61 -13.09
CA ARG A 74 -16.77 -6.40 -13.30
C ARG A 74 -17.40 -6.37 -14.69
N ALA A 75 -16.66 -6.71 -15.74
CA ALA A 75 -17.17 -6.76 -17.10
C ALA A 75 -18.30 -7.81 -17.27
N ALA A 76 -18.26 -8.88 -16.48
CA ALA A 76 -19.29 -9.93 -16.44
C ALA A 76 -20.40 -9.65 -15.41
N GLY A 77 -20.44 -8.47 -14.79
CA GLY A 77 -21.44 -8.12 -13.76
C GLY A 77 -21.37 -8.99 -12.50
N LYS A 78 -20.21 -9.60 -12.21
CA LYS A 78 -20.02 -10.47 -11.04
C LYS A 78 -19.52 -9.67 -9.84
N PRO A 79 -20.19 -9.76 -8.68
CA PRO A 79 -19.76 -9.04 -7.50
C PRO A 79 -18.48 -9.65 -6.91
N VAL A 80 -17.65 -8.79 -6.34
CA VAL A 80 -16.49 -9.16 -5.51
C VAL A 80 -16.83 -8.79 -4.07
N GLY A 81 -17.32 -9.76 -3.30
CA GLY A 81 -17.56 -9.60 -1.86
C GLY A 81 -16.27 -9.59 -1.06
N PHE A 82 -16.21 -8.76 -0.02
CA PHE A 82 -15.13 -8.75 0.96
C PHE A 82 -15.40 -9.77 2.08
N GLU A 83 -14.38 -10.53 2.48
CA GLU A 83 -14.43 -11.49 3.58
C GLU A 83 -13.51 -11.02 4.71
N PRO A 84 -14.03 -10.40 5.79
CA PRO A 84 -13.22 -9.90 6.90
C PRO A 84 -12.40 -10.99 7.61
N GLY A 85 -12.91 -12.22 7.66
CA GLY A 85 -12.18 -13.36 8.24
C GLY A 85 -10.93 -13.76 7.44
N CYS A 86 -10.79 -13.25 6.22
CA CYS A 86 -9.65 -13.48 5.33
C CYS A 86 -8.66 -12.32 5.33
N LEU A 87 -8.68 -11.46 6.36
CA LEU A 87 -7.63 -10.47 6.59
C LEU A 87 -6.32 -11.15 7.00
N VAL A 88 -5.23 -10.80 6.33
CA VAL A 88 -3.91 -11.41 6.54
C VAL A 88 -2.94 -10.39 7.11
N GLY A 89 -2.47 -10.61 8.33
CA GLY A 89 -1.36 -9.87 8.91
C GLY A 89 -0.08 -10.11 8.11
N SER A 90 0.56 -9.04 7.64
CA SER A 90 1.79 -9.12 6.86
C SER A 90 2.90 -8.35 7.57
N PRO A 91 3.98 -9.01 8.03
CA PRO A 91 5.07 -8.32 8.70
C PRO A 91 5.71 -7.31 7.76
N LEU A 92 5.96 -6.11 8.29
CA LEU A 92 6.51 -5.00 7.54
C LEU A 92 7.79 -4.50 8.19
N ASP A 93 8.90 -4.62 7.45
CA ASP A 93 10.15 -3.96 7.77
C ASP A 93 10.82 -3.47 6.49
N GLN A 94 10.77 -2.16 6.25
CA GLN A 94 11.20 -1.53 5.02
C GLN A 94 11.84 -0.16 5.31
N ARG A 95 12.82 0.20 4.49
CA ARG A 95 13.36 1.56 4.44
C ARG A 95 12.47 2.47 3.60
N PHE A 96 12.59 3.78 3.79
CA PHE A 96 11.75 4.76 3.09
C PHE A 96 11.81 4.65 1.55
N ALA A 97 13.00 4.40 0.98
CA ALA A 97 13.16 4.18 -0.46
C ALA A 97 12.34 2.98 -0.96
N GLN A 98 12.32 1.89 -0.19
CA GLN A 98 11.56 0.68 -0.53
C GLN A 98 10.05 0.91 -0.39
N VAL A 99 9.63 1.69 0.61
CA VAL A 99 8.24 2.13 0.77
C VAL A 99 7.77 2.92 -0.45
N PHE A 100 8.53 3.92 -0.89
CA PHE A 100 8.15 4.71 -2.05
C PHE A 100 8.14 3.89 -3.34
N GLU A 101 9.16 3.04 -3.55
CA GLU A 101 9.21 2.10 -4.68
C GLU A 101 7.97 1.19 -4.68
N PHE A 102 7.60 0.67 -3.51
CA PHE A 102 6.43 -0.17 -3.33
C PHE A 102 5.15 0.57 -3.71
N ILE A 103 4.90 1.76 -3.14
CA ILE A 103 3.70 2.57 -3.40
C ILE A 103 3.59 2.90 -4.89
N ARG A 104 4.67 3.43 -5.48
CA ARG A 104 4.73 3.77 -6.91
C ARG A 104 4.42 2.54 -7.76
N ARG A 105 4.97 1.36 -7.43
CA ARG A 105 4.68 0.12 -8.16
C ARG A 105 3.20 -0.27 -8.06
N GLN A 106 2.60 -0.27 -6.86
CA GLN A 106 1.18 -0.60 -6.69
C GLN A 106 0.28 0.30 -7.54
N TYR A 107 0.53 1.61 -7.54
CA TYR A 107 -0.27 2.54 -8.35
C TYR A 107 0.05 2.49 -9.84
N THR A 108 1.27 2.15 -10.23
CA THR A 108 1.61 1.92 -11.65
C THR A 108 0.82 0.73 -12.18
N ILE A 109 0.77 -0.36 -11.42
CA ILE A 109 -0.06 -1.53 -11.72
C ILE A 109 -1.55 -1.11 -11.81
N ALA A 110 -2.06 -0.38 -10.82
CA ALA A 110 -3.45 0.10 -10.81
C ALA A 110 -3.77 0.97 -12.04
N ARG A 111 -2.86 1.85 -12.47
CA ARG A 111 -3.04 2.70 -13.66
C ARG A 111 -3.26 1.88 -14.93
N PHE A 112 -2.54 0.77 -15.08
CA PHE A 112 -2.66 -0.08 -16.28
C PHE A 112 -3.87 -1.00 -16.27
N TYR A 113 -4.27 -1.52 -15.11
CA TYR A 113 -5.36 -2.51 -15.02
C TYR A 113 -6.73 -1.92 -14.66
N VAL A 114 -6.76 -0.88 -13.84
CA VAL A 114 -7.99 -0.22 -13.35
C VAL A 114 -7.87 1.31 -13.42
N PRO A 115 -7.63 1.90 -14.61
CA PRO A 115 -7.30 3.32 -14.79
C PRO A 115 -8.32 4.28 -14.20
N ARG A 116 -9.62 3.92 -14.21
CA ARG A 116 -10.69 4.73 -13.59
C ARG A 116 -10.55 4.83 -12.07
N TRP A 117 -10.20 3.73 -11.40
CA TRP A 117 -9.95 3.71 -9.96
C TRP A 117 -8.66 4.45 -9.61
N TRP A 118 -7.64 4.29 -10.45
CA TRP A 118 -6.41 5.06 -10.32
C TRP A 118 -6.66 6.57 -10.45
N LEU A 119 -7.44 7.00 -11.45
CA LEU A 119 -7.79 8.40 -11.64
C LEU A 119 -8.62 8.94 -10.47
N LEU A 120 -9.60 8.17 -9.99
CA LEU A 120 -10.38 8.54 -8.80
C LEU A 120 -9.47 8.71 -7.58
N ALA A 121 -8.51 7.82 -7.37
CA ALA A 121 -7.53 7.94 -6.30
C ALA A 121 -6.68 9.21 -6.45
N VAL A 122 -6.25 9.56 -7.68
CA VAL A 122 -5.48 10.78 -7.96
C VAL A 122 -6.29 12.00 -7.59
N VAL A 123 -7.53 12.10 -8.07
CA VAL A 123 -8.42 13.24 -7.81
C VAL A 123 -8.72 13.36 -6.32
N ALA A 124 -9.14 12.27 -5.67
CA ALA A 124 -9.47 12.28 -4.24
C ALA A 124 -8.25 12.64 -3.39
N SER A 125 -7.09 12.02 -3.64
CA SER A 125 -5.87 12.30 -2.87
C SER A 125 -5.37 13.73 -3.10
N THR A 126 -5.49 14.25 -4.32
CA THR A 126 -5.12 15.64 -4.64
C THR A 126 -6.04 16.61 -3.92
N PHE A 127 -7.36 16.39 -3.98
CA PHE A 127 -8.34 17.21 -3.28
C PHE A 127 -8.07 17.23 -1.77
N THR A 128 -7.86 16.06 -1.14
CA THR A 128 -7.55 15.98 0.29
C THR A 128 -6.27 16.75 0.65
N ASN A 129 -5.18 16.60 -0.12
CA ASN A 129 -3.93 17.30 0.16
C ASN A 129 -4.05 18.81 -0.08
N VAL A 130 -4.68 19.24 -1.18
CA VAL A 130 -4.88 20.66 -1.48
C VAL A 130 -5.79 21.30 -0.44
N ALA A 131 -6.88 20.66 -0.04
CA ALA A 131 -7.79 21.21 0.97
C ALA A 131 -7.08 21.33 2.33
N LEU A 132 -6.37 20.29 2.77
CA LEU A 132 -5.71 20.28 4.06
C LEU A 132 -4.50 21.25 4.09
N TRP A 133 -3.50 21.05 3.22
CA TRP A 133 -2.29 21.89 3.23
C TRP A 133 -2.57 23.29 2.70
N GLY A 134 -3.45 23.43 1.71
CA GLY A 134 -3.87 24.73 1.19
C GLY A 134 -4.61 25.56 2.23
N SER A 135 -5.35 24.95 3.15
CA SER A 135 -5.96 25.68 4.28
C SER A 135 -4.94 26.36 5.18
N LEU A 136 -3.80 25.69 5.45
CA LEU A 136 -2.70 26.23 6.24
C LEU A 136 -1.99 27.38 5.51
N VAL A 137 -1.66 27.16 4.23
CA VAL A 137 -1.02 28.19 3.38
C VAL A 137 -1.92 29.42 3.24
N LEU A 138 -3.22 29.22 2.99
CA LEU A 138 -4.18 30.31 2.86
C LEU A 138 -4.38 31.05 4.18
N ALA A 139 -4.51 30.35 5.30
CA ALA A 139 -4.60 30.99 6.62
C ALA A 139 -3.36 31.85 6.92
N ALA A 140 -2.16 31.35 6.62
CA ALA A 140 -0.92 32.08 6.80
C ALA A 140 -0.84 33.34 5.92
N ALA A 141 -1.24 33.24 4.64
CA ALA A 141 -1.27 34.38 3.72
C ALA A 141 -2.31 35.45 4.10
N LEU A 142 -3.47 35.03 4.61
CA LEU A 142 -4.48 35.96 5.12
C LEU A 142 -4.04 36.61 6.44
N ALA A 143 -3.37 35.86 7.31
CA ALA A 143 -2.84 36.39 8.57
C ALA A 143 -1.73 37.42 8.31
N SER A 144 -0.82 37.17 7.34
CA SER A 144 0.25 38.10 7.00
C SER A 144 -0.23 39.39 6.34
N SER A 145 -1.40 39.37 5.71
CA SER A 145 -2.07 40.55 5.15
C SER A 145 -3.02 41.24 6.14
N ALA A 146 -3.03 40.83 7.41
CA ALA A 146 -3.94 41.31 8.44
C ALA A 146 -5.43 41.23 8.04
N ALA A 147 -5.77 40.30 7.14
CA ALA A 147 -7.14 40.15 6.66
C ALA A 147 -8.06 39.69 7.81
N PRO A 148 -9.26 40.28 7.95
CA PRO A 148 -10.23 39.77 8.89
C PRO A 148 -10.60 38.34 8.52
N ARG A 149 -10.86 37.49 9.52
CA ARG A 149 -11.28 36.09 9.34
C ARG A 149 -10.22 35.17 8.69
N TRP A 150 -8.94 35.49 8.79
CA TRP A 150 -7.82 34.59 8.40
C TRP A 150 -7.90 33.19 9.04
N TRP A 151 -8.60 33.06 10.17
CA TRP A 151 -8.83 31.80 10.88
C TRP A 151 -9.82 30.86 10.18
N MET A 152 -10.68 31.35 9.27
CA MET A 152 -11.72 30.53 8.63
C MET A 152 -11.14 29.34 7.82
N PRO A 153 -10.13 29.53 6.94
CA PRO A 153 -9.44 28.40 6.31
C PRO A 153 -8.85 27.44 7.33
N LEU A 154 -8.20 27.95 8.39
CA LEU A 154 -7.62 27.13 9.44
C LEU A 154 -8.66 26.27 10.16
N ALA A 155 -9.84 26.83 10.46
CA ALA A 155 -10.95 26.08 11.06
C ALA A 155 -11.47 24.98 10.11
N GLY A 156 -11.56 25.27 8.81
CA GLY A 156 -11.89 24.26 7.79
C GLY A 156 -10.85 23.14 7.74
N GLY A 157 -9.56 23.49 7.73
CA GLY A 157 -8.45 22.56 7.78
C GLY A 157 -8.43 21.69 9.03
N ALA A 158 -8.67 22.31 10.20
CA ALA A 158 -8.78 21.61 11.48
C ALA A 158 -9.96 20.63 11.50
N THR A 159 -11.09 21.01 10.88
CA THR A 159 -12.25 20.11 10.73
C THR A 159 -11.89 18.90 9.86
N LEU A 160 -11.23 19.12 8.71
CA LEU A 160 -10.76 18.03 7.84
C LEU A 160 -9.74 17.13 8.56
N TYR A 161 -8.81 17.72 9.31
CA TYR A 161 -7.86 17.01 10.15
C TYR A 161 -8.57 16.11 11.16
N ALA A 162 -9.53 16.66 11.91
CA ALA A 162 -10.30 15.92 12.91
C ALA A 162 -11.11 14.76 12.29
N LEU A 163 -11.78 14.98 11.16
CA LEU A 163 -12.51 13.93 10.45
C LEU A 163 -11.57 12.80 9.97
N GLY A 164 -10.40 13.16 9.45
CA GLY A 164 -9.37 12.18 9.04
C GLY A 164 -8.81 11.39 10.22
N ALA A 165 -8.61 12.05 11.36
CA ALA A 165 -8.17 11.42 12.61
C ALA A 165 -9.23 10.46 13.16
N ILE A 166 -10.52 10.86 13.17
CA ILE A 166 -11.64 10.00 13.58
C ILE A 166 -11.73 8.77 12.67
N LYS A 167 -11.72 8.97 11.34
CA LYS A 167 -11.70 7.86 10.37
C LYS A 167 -10.53 6.92 10.62
N THR A 168 -9.37 7.48 10.97
CA THR A 168 -8.17 6.72 11.30
C THR A 168 -8.30 5.93 12.61
N ALA A 169 -8.91 6.50 13.63
CA ALA A 169 -9.16 5.80 14.89
C ALA A 169 -10.11 4.61 14.68
N LEU A 170 -11.20 4.80 13.92
CA LEU A 170 -12.17 3.75 13.61
C LEU A 170 -11.54 2.57 12.85
N ARG A 171 -10.67 2.82 11.86
CA ARG A 171 -9.97 1.72 11.16
C ARG A 171 -9.04 0.92 12.09
N HIS A 172 -8.42 1.57 13.08
CA HIS A 172 -7.56 0.87 14.04
C HIS A 172 -8.35 0.00 15.01
N GLN A 173 -9.56 0.43 15.39
CA GLN A 173 -10.47 -0.42 16.16
C GLN A 173 -10.83 -1.69 15.37
N ILE A 174 -11.20 -1.55 14.09
CA ILE A 174 -11.49 -2.69 13.21
C ILE A 174 -10.27 -3.62 13.11
N ALA A 175 -9.07 -3.07 12.92
CA ALA A 175 -7.83 -3.84 12.83
C ALA A 175 -7.58 -4.69 14.08
N GLN A 176 -7.76 -4.10 15.26
CA GLN A 176 -7.56 -4.78 16.54
C GLN A 176 -8.60 -5.89 16.78
N THR A 177 -9.83 -5.72 16.28
CA THR A 177 -10.86 -6.76 16.33
C THR A 177 -10.57 -7.91 15.36
N CYS A 178 -10.13 -7.60 14.13
CA CYS A 178 -9.88 -8.61 13.11
C CYS A 178 -8.53 -9.33 13.27
N LEU A 179 -7.55 -8.70 13.91
CA LEU A 179 -6.18 -9.22 14.10
C LEU A 179 -5.72 -9.09 15.57
N PRO A 180 -6.45 -9.70 16.53
CA PRO A 180 -6.17 -9.54 17.95
C PRO A 180 -4.76 -10.01 18.35
N GLN A 181 -4.20 -11.00 17.63
CA GLN A 181 -2.84 -11.50 17.84
C GLN A 181 -1.74 -10.47 17.57
N HIS A 182 -2.05 -9.33 16.93
CA HIS A 182 -1.11 -8.25 16.64
C HIS A 182 -1.44 -6.96 17.42
N GLY A 183 -2.25 -7.06 18.49
CA GLY A 183 -2.79 -5.90 19.22
C GLY A 183 -1.75 -4.88 19.68
N ASP A 184 -0.59 -5.31 20.20
CA ASP A 184 0.46 -4.40 20.67
C ASP A 184 1.06 -3.56 19.54
N ALA A 185 1.47 -4.21 18.45
CA ALA A 185 2.04 -3.52 17.29
C ALA A 185 1.04 -2.55 16.66
N LEU A 186 -0.25 -2.93 16.60
CA LEU A 186 -1.31 -2.09 16.09
C LEU A 186 -1.61 -0.89 17.01
N ARG A 187 -1.54 -1.06 18.34
CA ARG A 187 -1.68 0.04 19.30
C ARG A 187 -0.55 1.06 19.17
N GLN A 188 0.69 0.60 19.02
CA GLN A 188 1.84 1.48 18.81
C GLN A 188 1.72 2.29 17.51
N LEU A 189 1.27 1.64 16.43
CA LEU A 189 0.99 2.31 15.15
C LEU A 189 -0.14 3.32 15.27
N ALA A 190 -1.21 3.03 16.02
CA ALA A 190 -2.43 3.83 16.06
C ALA A 190 -2.17 5.28 16.47
N GLY A 191 -1.35 5.52 17.52
CA GLY A 191 -1.06 6.88 17.98
C GLY A 191 -0.39 7.73 16.88
N PHE A 192 0.63 7.17 16.23
CA PHE A 192 1.28 7.83 15.09
C PHE A 192 0.30 8.03 13.94
N ASP A 193 -0.41 6.99 13.52
CA ASP A 193 -1.26 7.04 12.33
C ASP A 193 -2.43 8.03 12.52
N ILE A 194 -3.03 8.12 13.72
CA ILE A 194 -4.09 9.08 14.04
C ILE A 194 -3.57 10.53 13.95
N ALA A 195 -2.41 10.82 14.53
CA ALA A 195 -1.86 12.17 14.56
C ALA A 195 -1.21 12.59 13.23
N ALA A 196 -0.54 11.64 12.55
CA ALA A 196 0.29 11.88 11.39
C ALA A 196 -0.34 11.38 10.08
N TRP A 197 -1.66 11.10 10.05
CA TRP A 197 -2.36 10.73 8.82
C TRP A 197 -2.12 11.69 7.64
N PRO A 198 -1.96 13.03 7.83
CA PRO A 198 -1.64 13.93 6.72
C PRO A 198 -0.30 13.62 6.04
N LEU A 199 0.70 13.14 6.81
CA LEU A 199 1.99 12.75 6.26
C LEU A 199 1.86 11.48 5.41
N ALA A 200 1.11 10.49 5.90
CA ALA A 200 0.80 9.29 5.13
C ALA A 200 0.03 9.63 3.84
N ALA A 201 -0.95 10.55 3.92
CA ALA A 201 -1.70 11.03 2.76
C ALA A 201 -0.82 11.75 1.74
N LEU A 202 0.16 12.54 2.19
CA LEU A 202 1.11 13.24 1.32
C LEU A 202 2.07 12.26 0.63
N VAL A 203 2.64 11.30 1.38
CA VAL A 203 3.53 10.26 0.81
C VAL A 203 2.78 9.37 -0.18
N ASN A 204 1.54 8.99 0.15
CA ASN A 204 0.66 8.26 -0.76
C ASN A 204 0.43 9.04 -2.05
N TRP A 205 0.08 10.33 -1.94
CA TRP A 205 -0.15 11.21 -3.08
C TRP A 205 1.10 11.36 -3.94
N ALA A 206 2.28 11.53 -3.33
CA ALA A 206 3.54 11.61 -4.07
C ALA A 206 3.82 10.33 -4.88
N GLY A 207 3.64 9.15 -4.27
CA GLY A 207 3.81 7.87 -4.98
C GLY A 207 2.76 7.65 -6.07
N LEU A 208 1.54 8.10 -5.83
CA LEU A 208 0.43 8.05 -6.78
C LEU A 208 0.65 8.96 -8.00
N VAL A 209 1.03 10.22 -7.80
CA VAL A 209 1.37 11.15 -8.89
C VAL A 209 2.60 10.65 -9.65
N ALA A 210 3.63 10.18 -8.94
CA ALA A 210 4.82 9.61 -9.57
C ALA A 210 4.47 8.41 -10.48
N SER A 211 3.46 7.60 -10.11
CA SER A 211 3.02 6.46 -10.92
C SER A 211 2.39 6.83 -12.27
N ALA A 212 2.02 8.10 -12.48
CA ALA A 212 1.52 8.60 -13.76
C ALA A 212 2.58 8.51 -14.88
N VAL A 213 3.85 8.58 -14.50
CA VAL A 213 4.99 8.64 -15.44
C VAL A 213 5.68 7.28 -15.54
N GLY A 214 5.98 6.89 -16.78
CA GLY A 214 6.72 5.67 -17.12
C GLY A 214 5.81 4.50 -17.50
N ASP A 215 6.39 3.50 -18.14
CA ASP A 215 5.69 2.28 -18.59
C ASP A 215 6.36 1.01 -18.05
N THR A 216 7.36 1.15 -17.18
CA THR A 216 8.22 0.04 -16.79
C THR A 216 8.08 -0.24 -15.29
N ILE A 217 7.94 -1.53 -14.95
CA ILE A 217 7.89 -2.02 -13.58
C ILE A 217 9.07 -2.97 -13.37
N THR A 218 9.92 -2.68 -12.39
CA THR A 218 10.97 -3.60 -11.94
C THR A 218 10.54 -4.24 -10.63
N TRP A 219 10.62 -5.57 -10.56
CA TRP A 219 10.28 -6.32 -9.36
C TRP A 219 11.08 -7.61 -9.29
N ARG A 220 11.75 -7.85 -8.14
CA ARG A 220 12.56 -9.05 -7.88
C ARG A 220 13.55 -9.37 -9.01
N GLY A 221 14.24 -8.35 -9.52
CA GLY A 221 15.21 -8.50 -10.61
C GLY A 221 14.59 -8.73 -12.00
N ILE A 222 13.28 -8.59 -12.16
CA ILE A 222 12.60 -8.71 -13.46
C ILE A 222 12.03 -7.36 -13.84
N ARG A 223 12.32 -6.91 -15.06
CA ARG A 223 11.80 -5.69 -15.66
C ARG A 223 10.68 -6.03 -16.63
N TYR A 224 9.51 -5.47 -16.40
CA TYR A 224 8.31 -5.62 -17.22
C TYR A 224 8.03 -4.29 -17.92
N ARG A 225 7.89 -4.31 -19.25
CA ARG A 225 7.43 -3.15 -20.01
C ARG A 225 5.94 -3.27 -20.30
N MET A 226 5.17 -2.33 -19.80
CA MET A 226 3.72 -2.31 -19.85
C MET A 226 3.22 -1.62 -21.12
N GLY A 227 2.26 -2.25 -21.78
CA GLY A 227 1.52 -1.72 -22.91
C GLY A 227 0.10 -1.28 -22.52
N ARG A 228 -0.67 -0.86 -23.53
CA ARG A 228 -2.08 -0.51 -23.36
C ARG A 228 -2.87 -1.68 -22.79
N GLY A 229 -3.85 -1.38 -21.94
CA GLY A 229 -4.72 -2.38 -21.33
C GLY A 229 -4.04 -3.33 -20.32
N GLY A 230 -2.80 -3.02 -19.91
CA GLY A 230 -2.02 -3.85 -18.97
C GLY A 230 -1.38 -5.08 -19.61
N VAL A 231 -1.20 -5.09 -20.94
CA VAL A 231 -0.46 -6.15 -21.64
C VAL A 231 1.04 -5.95 -21.42
N VAL A 232 1.76 -7.00 -21.04
CA VAL A 232 3.22 -7.00 -20.91
C VAL A 232 3.84 -7.15 -22.31
N ARG A 233 4.56 -6.14 -22.76
CA ARG A 233 5.19 -6.09 -24.09
C ARG A 233 6.54 -6.79 -24.12
N SER A 234 7.31 -6.69 -23.04
CA SER A 234 8.59 -7.36 -22.89
C SER A 234 8.86 -7.68 -21.43
N VAL A 235 9.63 -8.75 -21.23
CA VAL A 235 10.12 -9.20 -19.93
C VAL A 235 11.63 -9.36 -20.06
N GLU A 236 12.38 -8.67 -19.22
CA GLU A 236 13.83 -8.72 -19.16
C GLU A 236 14.24 -9.13 -17.74
N ARG A 237 15.04 -10.20 -17.63
CA ARG A 237 15.67 -10.56 -16.35
C ARG A 237 16.95 -9.76 -16.22
N LEU A 238 17.01 -8.92 -15.20
CA LEU A 238 18.21 -8.17 -14.88
C LEU A 238 19.22 -9.15 -14.28
N ALA A 239 20.48 -9.05 -14.73
CA ALA A 239 21.57 -9.75 -14.04
C ALA A 239 21.51 -9.40 -12.55
N PRO A 240 21.85 -10.34 -11.65
CA PRO A 240 22.05 -9.98 -10.24
C PRO A 240 23.01 -8.80 -10.25
N ALA A 241 22.60 -7.66 -9.68
CA ALA A 241 23.55 -6.59 -9.45
C ALA A 241 24.71 -7.24 -8.70
N SER A 242 25.92 -7.19 -9.28
CA SER A 242 27.11 -7.57 -8.56
C SER A 242 27.11 -6.73 -7.29
N LEU A 243 26.72 -7.34 -6.17
CA LEU A 243 26.83 -6.75 -4.86
C LEU A 243 28.33 -6.56 -4.67
N ALA A 244 28.84 -5.38 -5.00
CA ALA A 244 30.10 -4.90 -4.47
C ALA A 244 29.90 -4.80 -2.96
N PHE A 245 30.13 -5.92 -2.28
CA PHE A 245 30.13 -6.04 -0.84
C PHE A 245 31.41 -5.39 -0.34
N THR A 246 31.46 -4.06 -0.32
CA THR A 246 32.48 -3.34 0.46
C THR A 246 32.02 -3.33 1.91
N GLY A 247 32.21 -4.47 2.58
CA GLY A 247 31.96 -4.66 4.01
C GLY A 247 33.01 -5.61 4.54
N LYS A 248 33.97 -5.07 5.30
CA LYS A 248 35.09 -5.71 5.99
C LYS A 248 34.85 -7.20 6.31
N THR A 249 35.76 -8.04 5.84
CA THR A 249 36.02 -9.37 6.38
C THR A 249 36.23 -9.27 7.89
N ALA A 250 35.27 -9.76 8.68
CA ALA A 250 35.53 -10.17 10.04
C ALA A 250 36.44 -11.41 9.98
N ALA A 251 37.52 -11.40 10.76
CA ALA A 251 38.44 -12.53 10.86
C ALA A 251 37.70 -13.78 11.40
N PRO A 252 38.08 -15.00 10.97
CA PRO A 252 37.48 -16.21 11.52
C PRO A 252 37.88 -16.36 12.99
N GLU A 253 36.89 -16.58 13.87
CA GLU A 253 37.11 -17.13 15.21
C GLU A 253 37.70 -18.54 15.08
N GLU A 254 38.88 -18.76 15.66
CA GLU A 254 39.47 -20.09 15.84
C GLU A 254 38.59 -20.91 16.83
N GLU A 255 37.87 -21.89 16.31
CA GLU A 255 37.30 -22.97 17.11
C GLU A 255 38.44 -23.83 17.69
N SER A 256 38.59 -23.77 19.03
CA SER A 256 39.46 -24.69 19.78
C SER A 256 38.87 -26.12 19.80
N PRO A 257 39.67 -27.18 19.59
CA PRO A 257 39.17 -28.54 19.48
C PRO A 257 38.77 -29.17 20.84
N PRO A 258 37.82 -30.13 20.84
CA PRO A 258 37.30 -30.74 22.06
C PRO A 258 38.32 -31.68 22.74
N SER A 259 38.47 -31.52 24.05
CA SER A 259 39.29 -32.37 24.90
C SER A 259 38.76 -33.80 24.97
N ARG A 260 39.56 -34.79 24.56
CA ARG A 260 39.33 -36.22 24.82
C ARG A 260 39.47 -36.47 26.33
N ARG A 261 38.40 -36.91 27.00
CA ARG A 261 38.54 -37.65 28.26
C ARG A 261 38.63 -39.13 27.95
N ALA A 262 39.74 -39.72 28.41
CA ALA A 262 40.06 -41.13 28.30
C ALA A 262 39.18 -41.97 29.23
N ALA A 263 38.94 -43.21 28.79
CA ALA A 263 38.45 -44.30 29.61
C ALA A 263 39.57 -44.82 30.51
N SER A 264 39.29 -44.91 31.81
CA SER A 264 39.79 -45.92 32.76
C SER A 264 38.91 -45.89 33.99
#